data_AF-A0A5J5IAS9-F1
#
_entry.id   AF-A0A5J5IAS9-F1
#
_cell.length_a   1.000
_cell.length_b   1.000
_cell.length_c   1.000
_cell.angle_alpha   90.00
_cell.angle_beta   90.00
_cell.angle_gamma   90.00
#
_symmetry.space_group_name_H-M   'P 1'
#
loop_
_entity.id
_entity.type
_entity.pdbx_description
1 polymer ?
#
loop_
_entity_poly.entity_id
_entity_poly.type
_entity_poly.pdbx_seq_one_letter_code
_entity_poly.pdbx_strand_id
1 'polypeptide(L)'
;MADNTNEEHLDNSANTQSENTSDEVTPATKREITNSNQENANMEVHKHPHNVTHKKEWGEYLLEFIMLFLAVFLGFLAENYREHQVEKERGRQYIESFYEDLQTDTARISFYTNFDEIKIRSLDNLSSCYNTITQNDKEASCLLDIIKNTSINRPFKKTERTLNQLFNAGGFRLLPKEDADSIIMYQKEYDNFQDFQLTVFQDAQNNIRNTFDMLINFNANNQMFKPKEGNLITSFNSDDVTAPILFTDDKALLNKYFNELKLYYRVTYNHKKMLLNLKDNQIRLLHYFENKYHFEKDHN
;
A
#
# COMPACT_ATOMS: atom_id res chain seq x y z
N MET A 1 -27.16 -54.71 -1.54
CA MET A 1 -28.52 -54.33 -1.07
C MET A 1 -28.33 -52.95 -0.45
N ALA A 2 -28.73 -51.84 -1.07
CA ALA A 2 -30.08 -51.48 -1.58
C ALA A 2 -31.09 -51.33 -0.41
N ASP A 3 -31.88 -50.25 -0.27
CA ASP A 3 -32.04 -49.08 -1.15
C ASP A 3 -32.56 -47.79 -0.46
N ASN A 4 -32.52 -46.69 -1.22
CA ASN A 4 -32.98 -45.28 -1.11
C ASN A 4 -34.08 -44.80 -0.13
N THR A 5 -34.00 -43.49 0.20
CA THR A 5 -34.97 -42.37 -0.05
C THR A 5 -34.66 -41.20 0.92
N ASN A 6 -34.77 -39.88 0.67
CA ASN A 6 -34.83 -38.95 -0.50
C ASN A 6 -34.00 -37.69 -0.09
N GLU A 7 -33.41 -36.84 -0.94
CA GLU A 7 -33.90 -35.92 -2.00
C GLU A 7 -34.86 -34.79 -1.59
N GLU A 8 -34.35 -33.54 -1.59
CA GLU A 8 -34.93 -32.45 -2.39
C GLU A 8 -33.86 -31.38 -2.72
N HIS A 9 -33.82 -30.92 -3.97
CA HIS A 9 -32.89 -29.91 -4.49
C HIS A 9 -33.72 -28.98 -5.40
N LEU A 10 -33.68 -27.66 -5.19
CA LEU A 10 -34.43 -26.71 -6.00
C LEU A 10 -33.50 -25.64 -6.57
N ASP A 11 -33.40 -25.67 -7.89
CA ASP A 11 -32.82 -24.65 -8.75
C ASP A 11 -33.94 -24.19 -9.70
N ASN A 12 -34.03 -22.89 -10.00
CA ASN A 12 -34.86 -22.41 -11.12
C ASN A 12 -34.57 -20.97 -11.51
N SER A 13 -34.67 -20.70 -12.81
CA SER A 13 -34.31 -19.46 -13.48
C SER A 13 -35.52 -18.80 -14.18
N ALA A 14 -35.28 -17.62 -14.76
CA ALA A 14 -36.11 -16.87 -15.72
C ALA A 14 -37.15 -15.83 -15.21
N ASN A 15 -36.68 -14.57 -15.14
CA ASN A 15 -37.09 -13.44 -15.99
C ASN A 15 -38.58 -13.02 -16.11
N THR A 16 -38.89 -11.71 -15.92
CA THR A 16 -39.46 -10.77 -16.93
C THR A 16 -40.28 -9.59 -16.31
N GLN A 17 -39.81 -8.36 -16.56
CA GLN A 17 -40.48 -7.02 -16.68
C GLN A 17 -41.72 -6.54 -15.84
N SER A 18 -41.54 -5.30 -15.34
CA SER A 18 -42.43 -4.10 -15.48
C SER A 18 -43.77 -3.97 -14.74
N GLU A 19 -43.92 -2.92 -13.91
CA GLU A 19 -44.79 -1.74 -14.18
C GLU A 19 -44.67 -0.62 -13.09
N ASN A 20 -44.55 0.65 -13.55
CA ASN A 20 -45.31 1.89 -13.17
C ASN A 20 -45.44 2.36 -11.68
N THR A 21 -45.52 3.66 -11.29
CA THR A 21 -45.50 4.99 -11.98
C THR A 21 -45.37 6.16 -10.98
N SER A 22 -45.01 7.38 -11.48
CA SER A 22 -45.47 8.72 -11.02
C SER A 22 -44.96 9.37 -9.71
N ASP A 23 -44.70 10.69 -9.59
CA ASP A 23 -44.67 11.83 -10.54
C ASP A 23 -43.69 12.96 -10.08
N GLU A 24 -43.08 13.66 -11.06
CA GLU A 24 -42.88 15.12 -11.29
C GLU A 24 -42.72 16.13 -10.08
N VAL A 25 -41.89 17.19 -10.09
CA VAL A 25 -41.84 18.33 -11.05
C VAL A 25 -40.46 19.04 -11.19
N THR A 26 -40.20 19.48 -12.42
CA THR A 26 -39.01 20.14 -13.03
C THR A 26 -38.97 21.69 -12.80
N PRO A 27 -38.06 22.56 -13.35
CA PRO A 27 -37.68 22.68 -14.78
C PRO A 27 -36.19 22.93 -15.10
N ALA A 28 -35.75 22.38 -16.24
CA ALA A 28 -34.51 22.75 -16.92
C ALA A 28 -34.78 23.69 -18.11
N THR A 29 -33.84 24.61 -18.38
CA THR A 29 -33.98 25.69 -19.37
C THR A 29 -34.01 25.21 -20.82
N LYS A 30 -35.04 25.57 -21.57
CA LYS A 30 -35.05 25.56 -23.05
C LYS A 30 -34.43 26.84 -23.61
N ARG A 31 -33.75 26.73 -24.76
CA ARG A 31 -33.72 27.77 -25.79
C ARG A 31 -34.02 27.15 -27.15
N GLU A 32 -34.67 27.94 -27.99
CA GLU A 32 -35.39 27.48 -29.19
C GLU A 32 -34.46 27.34 -30.40
N ILE A 33 -34.85 26.43 -31.31
CA ILE A 33 -34.35 26.42 -32.69
C ILE A 33 -35.36 27.19 -33.53
N THR A 34 -34.99 28.39 -33.97
CA THR A 34 -35.84 29.23 -34.81
C THR A 34 -35.84 28.71 -36.24
N ASN A 35 -37.00 28.27 -36.75
CA ASN A 35 -37.16 27.98 -38.17
C ASN A 35 -37.15 29.30 -38.97
N SER A 36 -36.07 29.55 -39.71
CA SER A 36 -36.03 30.58 -40.73
C SER A 36 -36.55 30.01 -42.06
N ASN A 37 -37.69 30.52 -42.54
CA ASN A 37 -38.11 30.28 -43.92
C ASN A 37 -37.17 31.07 -44.83
N GLN A 38 -36.39 30.37 -45.67
CA GLN A 38 -35.62 30.99 -46.74
C GLN A 38 -36.24 30.64 -48.10
N GLU A 39 -36.42 31.66 -48.93
CA GLU A 39 -37.20 31.60 -50.17
C GLU A 39 -36.56 30.73 -51.25
N ASN A 40 -37.40 30.21 -52.15
CA ASN A 40 -36.99 29.51 -53.37
C ASN A 40 -36.28 30.46 -54.34
N ALA A 41 -35.00 30.71 -54.14
CA ALA A 41 -34.10 31.21 -55.17
C ALA A 41 -33.44 30.02 -55.87
N ASN A 42 -33.58 29.95 -57.21
CA ASN A 42 -33.08 28.88 -58.08
C ASN A 42 -31.78 28.24 -57.60
N MET A 43 -31.88 27.08 -56.93
CA MET A 43 -30.76 26.15 -56.85
C MET A 43 -30.52 25.67 -58.27
N GLU A 44 -29.48 26.21 -58.90
CA GLU A 44 -28.92 25.63 -60.12
C GLU A 44 -28.56 24.18 -59.78
N VAL A 45 -29.43 23.25 -60.21
CA VAL A 45 -29.16 21.83 -60.10
C VAL A 45 -28.01 21.56 -61.05
N HIS A 46 -26.78 21.70 -60.53
CA HIS A 46 -25.60 21.14 -61.15
C HIS A 46 -25.94 19.69 -61.43
N LYS A 47 -26.19 19.40 -62.71
CA LYS A 47 -26.33 18.04 -63.18
C LYS A 47 -25.03 17.36 -62.81
N HIS A 48 -25.04 16.53 -61.77
CA HIS A 48 -24.04 15.50 -61.62
C HIS A 48 -24.01 14.81 -63.00
N PRO A 49 -22.89 14.90 -63.74
CA PRO A 49 -22.86 14.35 -65.08
C PRO A 49 -23.22 12.88 -64.96
N HIS A 50 -24.32 12.49 -65.59
CA HIS A 50 -24.76 11.09 -65.60
C HIS A 50 -23.56 10.23 -65.94
N ASN A 51 -23.27 9.26 -65.07
CA ASN A 51 -22.16 8.31 -65.17
C ASN A 51 -21.69 8.18 -66.61
N VAL A 52 -20.56 8.82 -66.92
CA VAL A 52 -19.85 8.50 -68.14
C VAL A 52 -19.54 7.02 -68.02
N THR A 53 -20.17 6.21 -68.88
CA THR A 53 -20.04 4.75 -68.85
C THR A 53 -18.70 4.32 -69.42
N HIS A 54 -17.62 4.89 -68.86
CA HIS A 54 -16.34 4.21 -68.81
C HIS A 54 -16.57 2.90 -68.07
N LYS A 55 -16.45 1.81 -68.84
CA LYS A 55 -16.45 0.47 -68.31
C LYS A 55 -15.17 0.33 -67.50
N LYS A 56 -15.25 0.55 -66.18
CA LYS A 56 -14.11 0.60 -65.27
C LYS A 56 -13.10 -0.49 -65.63
N GLU A 57 -11.90 -0.07 -66.02
CA GLU A 57 -10.85 -1.02 -66.34
C GLU A 57 -10.43 -1.74 -65.05
N TRP A 58 -9.94 -2.98 -65.17
CA TRP A 58 -9.59 -3.79 -63.99
C TRP A 58 -8.55 -3.10 -63.09
N GLY A 59 -7.70 -2.24 -63.67
CA GLY A 59 -6.77 -1.38 -62.93
C GLY A 59 -7.43 -0.33 -62.03
N GLU A 60 -8.61 0.20 -62.38
CA GLU A 60 -9.34 1.15 -61.54
C GLU A 60 -9.89 0.48 -60.27
N TYR A 61 -10.46 -0.73 -60.41
CA TYR A 61 -10.87 -1.54 -59.26
C TYR A 61 -9.68 -1.92 -58.35
N LEU A 62 -8.51 -2.20 -58.94
CA LEU A 62 -7.29 -2.47 -58.18
C LEU A 62 -6.81 -1.22 -57.43
N LEU A 63 -6.86 -0.03 -58.05
CA LEU A 63 -6.52 1.23 -57.40
C LEU A 63 -7.52 1.61 -56.30
N GLU A 64 -8.81 1.38 -56.49
CA GLU A 64 -9.82 1.57 -55.43
C GLU A 64 -9.62 0.60 -54.26
N PHE A 65 -9.33 -0.67 -54.54
CA PHE A 65 -8.96 -1.63 -53.50
C PHE A 65 -7.70 -1.19 -52.75
N ILE A 66 -6.63 -0.79 -53.46
CA ILE A 66 -5.39 -0.31 -52.84
C ILE A 66 -5.64 0.94 -52.00
N MET A 67 -6.47 1.89 -52.47
CA MET A 67 -6.82 3.10 -51.71
C MET A 67 -7.53 2.74 -50.40
N LEU A 68 -8.57 1.91 -50.45
CA LEU A 68 -9.34 1.52 -49.27
C LEU A 68 -8.53 0.65 -48.30
N PHE A 69 -7.77 -0.31 -48.85
CA PHE A 69 -6.86 -1.14 -48.08
C PHE A 69 -5.78 -0.29 -47.37
N LEU A 70 -5.13 0.62 -48.10
CA LEU A 70 -4.09 1.48 -47.55
C LEU A 70 -4.64 2.46 -46.51
N ALA A 71 -5.85 2.98 -46.69
CA ALA A 71 -6.51 3.83 -45.69
C ALA A 71 -6.75 3.08 -44.37
N VAL A 72 -7.29 1.85 -44.42
CA VAL A 72 -7.51 1.03 -43.21
C VAL A 72 -6.19 0.56 -42.60
N PHE A 73 -5.23 0.14 -43.44
CA PHE A 73 -3.92 -0.35 -43.01
C PHE A 73 -3.07 0.74 -42.35
N LEU A 74 -3.05 1.96 -42.91
CA LEU A 74 -2.38 3.10 -42.28
C LEU A 74 -3.08 3.55 -41.00
N GLY A 75 -4.42 3.48 -40.94
CA GLY A 75 -5.17 3.72 -39.70
C GLY A 75 -4.73 2.76 -38.58
N PHE A 76 -4.68 1.46 -38.87
CA PHE A 76 -4.22 0.43 -37.94
C PHE A 76 -2.75 0.63 -37.52
N LEU A 77 -1.84 0.93 -38.45
CA LEU A 77 -0.43 1.21 -38.14
C LEU A 77 -0.26 2.47 -37.29
N ALA A 78 -1.00 3.55 -37.59
CA ALA A 78 -0.95 4.80 -36.83
C ALA A 78 -1.49 4.62 -35.41
N GLU A 79 -2.57 3.84 -35.25
CA GLU A 79 -3.10 3.49 -33.92
C GLU A 79 -2.11 2.65 -33.11
N ASN A 80 -1.56 1.58 -33.69
CA ASN A 80 -0.58 0.72 -33.01
C ASN A 80 0.68 1.49 -32.61
N TYR A 81 1.21 2.35 -33.49
CA TYR A 81 2.36 3.21 -33.17
C TYR A 81 2.04 4.21 -32.05
N ARG A 82 0.87 4.86 -32.11
CA ARG A 82 0.40 5.79 -31.06
C ARG A 82 0.24 5.09 -29.72
N GLU A 83 -0.38 3.92 -29.71
CA GLU A 83 -0.59 3.11 -28.50
C GLU A 83 0.74 2.72 -27.87
N HIS A 84 1.70 2.22 -28.64
CA HIS A 84 3.03 1.86 -28.14
C HIS A 84 3.77 3.05 -27.48
N GLN A 85 3.68 4.25 -28.06
CA GLN A 85 4.27 5.46 -27.45
C GLN A 85 3.55 5.85 -26.16
N VAL A 86 2.22 5.76 -26.11
CA VAL A 86 1.42 6.05 -24.90
C VAL A 86 1.69 5.03 -23.79
N GLU A 87 1.82 3.74 -24.12
CA GLU A 87 2.18 2.69 -23.17
C GLU A 87 3.59 2.91 -22.60
N LYS A 88 4.57 3.30 -23.43
CA LYS A 88 5.92 3.62 -22.99
C LYS A 88 5.97 4.82 -22.03
N GLU A 89 5.24 5.90 -22.33
CA GLU A 89 5.20 7.08 -21.45
C GLU A 89 4.47 6.78 -20.13
N ARG A 90 3.38 5.98 -20.15
CA ARG A 90 2.75 5.47 -18.91
C ARG A 90 3.71 4.62 -18.09
N GLY A 91 4.52 3.78 -18.74
CA GLY A 91 5.59 3.02 -18.09
C GLY A 91 6.59 3.94 -17.39
N ARG A 92 7.06 5.00 -18.07
CA ARG A 92 7.95 6.02 -17.49
C ARG A 92 7.33 6.70 -16.27
N GLN A 93 6.06 7.10 -16.36
CA GLN A 93 5.32 7.73 -15.26
C GLN A 93 5.17 6.82 -14.03
N TYR A 94 4.99 5.50 -14.22
CA TYR A 94 5.00 4.57 -13.10
C TYR A 94 6.37 4.45 -12.43
N ILE A 95 7.47 4.50 -13.18
CA ILE A 95 8.82 4.45 -12.59
C ILE A 95 9.15 5.75 -11.84
N GLU A 96 8.79 6.91 -12.39
CA GLU A 96 8.93 8.23 -11.76
C GLU A 96 8.14 8.28 -10.44
N SER A 97 6.87 7.89 -10.50
CA SER A 97 5.98 7.75 -9.33
C SER A 97 6.49 6.77 -8.27
N PHE A 98 7.15 5.67 -8.68
CA PHE A 98 7.73 4.70 -7.75
C PHE A 98 9.04 5.22 -7.13
N TYR A 99 9.83 5.98 -7.88
CA TYR A 99 11.04 6.65 -7.40
C TYR A 99 10.71 7.68 -6.29
N GLU A 100 9.67 8.49 -6.47
CA GLU A 100 9.15 9.40 -5.42
C GLU A 100 8.69 8.65 -4.16
N ASP A 101 7.94 7.55 -4.34
CA ASP A 101 7.48 6.68 -3.25
C ASP A 101 8.70 6.13 -2.46
N LEU A 102 9.75 5.67 -3.16
CA LEU A 102 11.01 5.19 -2.58
C LEU A 102 11.80 6.27 -1.81
N GLN A 103 11.88 7.50 -2.33
CA GLN A 103 12.52 8.62 -1.62
C GLN A 103 11.81 8.89 -0.28
N THR A 104 10.48 8.94 -0.34
CA THR A 104 9.59 9.18 0.81
C THR A 104 9.71 8.07 1.87
N ASP A 105 9.84 6.81 1.45
CA ASP A 105 10.07 5.67 2.34
C ASP A 105 11.46 5.72 2.99
N THR A 106 12.50 5.94 2.18
CA THR A 106 13.92 5.95 2.62
C THR A 106 14.16 7.00 3.70
N ALA A 107 13.56 8.19 3.56
CA ALA A 107 13.66 9.27 4.56
C ALA A 107 13.05 8.85 5.91
N ARG A 108 11.89 8.19 5.88
CA ARG A 108 11.12 7.80 7.07
C ARG A 108 11.75 6.67 7.88
N ILE A 109 12.49 5.74 7.27
CA ILE A 109 13.11 4.60 7.99
C ILE A 109 14.01 5.05 9.16
N SER A 110 14.66 6.22 9.04
CA SER A 110 15.49 6.80 10.11
C SER A 110 14.76 6.89 11.45
N PHE A 111 13.50 7.35 11.46
CA PHE A 111 12.66 7.45 12.64
C PHE A 111 12.42 6.09 13.32
N TYR A 112 12.08 5.06 12.54
CA TYR A 112 11.80 3.72 13.05
C TYR A 112 13.07 3.05 13.60
N THR A 113 14.20 3.14 12.88
CA THR A 113 15.47 2.57 13.34
C THR A 113 16.02 3.26 14.61
N ASN A 114 15.73 4.55 14.81
CA ASN A 114 16.04 5.26 16.05
C ASN A 114 15.10 4.85 17.21
N PHE A 115 13.82 4.60 16.92
CA PHE A 115 12.86 4.09 17.90
C PHE A 115 13.25 2.70 18.41
N ASP A 116 13.69 1.81 17.51
CA ASP A 116 14.21 0.48 17.88
C ASP A 116 15.54 0.56 18.64
N GLU A 117 16.42 1.51 18.29
CA GLU A 117 17.69 1.73 18.99
C GLU A 117 17.46 2.12 20.47
N ILE A 118 16.47 2.96 20.75
CA ILE A 118 16.10 3.32 22.13
C ILE A 118 15.64 2.08 22.92
N LYS A 119 14.81 1.21 22.30
CA LYS A 119 14.38 -0.06 22.90
C LYS A 119 15.55 -0.98 23.20
N ILE A 120 16.45 -1.18 22.23
CA ILE A 120 17.63 -2.05 22.38
C ILE A 120 18.47 -1.59 23.58
N ARG A 121 18.75 -0.29 23.68
CA ARG A 121 19.52 0.29 24.81
C ARG A 121 18.84 0.09 26.16
N SER A 122 17.52 0.28 26.26
CA SER A 122 16.76 0.02 27.50
C SER A 122 16.80 -1.45 27.94
N LEU A 123 17.11 -2.36 27.02
CA LEU A 123 17.14 -3.81 27.22
C LEU A 123 18.57 -4.40 27.29
N ASP A 124 19.63 -3.59 27.11
CA ASP A 124 21.01 -4.10 27.16
C ASP A 124 21.40 -4.57 28.57
N ASN A 125 20.89 -3.90 29.62
CA ASN A 125 21.24 -4.15 31.03
C ASN A 125 20.26 -5.08 31.79
N LEU A 126 19.45 -5.88 31.08
CA LEU A 126 18.44 -6.78 31.68
C LEU A 126 18.98 -7.65 32.83
N SER A 127 20.18 -8.22 32.69
CA SER A 127 20.78 -9.09 33.72
C SER A 127 21.05 -8.37 35.04
N SER A 128 21.40 -7.07 34.99
CA SER A 128 21.62 -6.27 36.20
C SER A 128 20.30 -6.07 36.95
N CYS A 129 19.25 -5.65 36.21
CA CYS A 129 17.93 -5.43 36.77
C CYS A 129 17.30 -6.73 37.34
N TYR A 130 17.46 -7.86 36.64
CA TYR A 130 17.03 -9.17 37.14
C TYR A 130 17.72 -9.54 38.46
N ASN A 131 19.03 -9.36 38.56
CA ASN A 131 19.80 -9.67 39.77
C ASN A 131 19.38 -8.79 40.96
N THR A 132 19.12 -7.50 40.75
CA THR A 132 18.61 -6.59 41.79
C THR A 132 17.24 -7.05 42.30
N ILE A 133 16.27 -7.27 41.41
CA ILE A 133 14.89 -7.60 41.79
C ILE A 133 14.80 -8.99 42.44
N THR A 134 15.60 -9.95 42.00
CA THR A 134 15.61 -11.30 42.62
C THR A 134 16.24 -11.32 44.02
N GLN A 135 17.02 -10.30 44.39
CA GLN A 135 17.54 -10.09 45.75
C GLN A 135 16.57 -9.25 46.61
N ASN A 136 16.00 -8.19 46.05
CA ASN A 136 15.02 -7.32 46.71
C ASN A 136 13.97 -6.84 45.70
N ASP A 137 12.77 -7.41 45.78
CA ASP A 137 11.64 -7.12 44.88
C ASP A 137 11.18 -5.66 44.92
N LYS A 138 11.46 -4.97 46.05
CA LYS A 138 11.20 -3.53 46.23
C LYS A 138 12.13 -2.63 45.43
N GLU A 139 13.28 -3.13 44.96
CA GLU A 139 14.25 -2.39 44.14
C GLU A 139 13.97 -2.52 42.63
N ALA A 140 12.69 -2.61 42.25
CA ALA A 140 12.23 -2.75 40.87
C ALA A 140 12.33 -1.48 40.00
N SER A 141 12.95 -0.39 40.47
CA SER A 141 13.02 0.90 39.76
C SER A 141 13.71 0.80 38.38
N CYS A 142 14.61 -0.16 38.20
CA CYS A 142 15.23 -0.46 36.91
C CYS A 142 14.23 -0.93 35.83
N LEU A 143 13.02 -1.39 36.21
CA LEU A 143 11.97 -1.71 35.25
C LEU A 143 11.35 -0.47 34.60
N LEU A 144 11.43 0.72 35.21
CA LEU A 144 10.69 1.89 34.70
C LEU A 144 11.08 2.26 33.26
N ASP A 145 12.37 2.25 32.93
CA ASP A 145 12.83 2.50 31.56
C ASP A 145 12.51 1.33 30.61
N ILE A 146 12.58 0.08 31.11
CA ILE A 146 12.19 -1.11 30.33
C ILE A 146 10.70 -1.02 29.96
N ILE A 147 9.80 -0.88 30.93
CA ILE A 147 8.34 -0.77 30.74
C ILE A 147 8.01 0.34 29.75
N LYS A 148 8.59 1.53 29.96
CA LYS A 148 8.41 2.71 29.10
C LYS A 148 8.70 2.38 27.64
N ASN A 149 9.87 1.81 27.36
CA ASN A 149 10.32 1.58 25.98
C ASN A 149 9.75 0.30 25.36
N THR A 150 9.41 -0.74 26.14
CA THR A 150 8.78 -1.96 25.61
C THR A 150 7.28 -1.83 25.36
N SER A 151 6.62 -0.80 25.92
CA SER A 151 5.16 -0.62 25.92
C SER A 151 4.48 -0.58 24.55
N ILE A 152 5.11 -0.01 23.51
CA ILE A 152 4.51 0.22 22.18
C ILE A 152 5.47 -0.06 21.02
N ASN A 153 5.03 -0.83 20.02
CA ASN A 153 5.70 -0.96 18.73
C ASN A 153 5.19 0.12 17.77
N ARG A 154 6.02 0.52 16.80
CA ARG A 154 5.64 1.42 15.71
C ARG A 154 5.90 0.70 14.39
N PRO A 155 4.88 0.08 13.77
CA PRO A 155 5.07 -0.63 12.52
C PRO A 155 5.42 0.36 11.39
N PHE A 156 6.50 0.09 10.67
CA PHE A 156 6.80 0.76 9.41
C PHE A 156 5.79 0.33 8.36
N LYS A 157 5.30 1.31 7.58
CA LYS A 157 4.44 1.12 6.42
C LYS A 157 5.02 1.91 5.26
N LYS A 158 5.23 1.24 4.12
CA LYS A 158 5.70 1.88 2.89
C LYS A 158 4.60 2.68 2.20
N THR A 159 4.95 3.49 1.21
CA THR A 159 3.96 4.05 0.30
C THR A 159 3.46 2.96 -0.67
N GLU A 160 2.15 2.84 -0.83
CA GLU A 160 1.52 1.76 -1.61
C GLU A 160 0.92 2.22 -2.94
N ARG A 161 0.78 3.54 -3.15
CA ARG A 161 0.06 4.15 -4.29
C ARG A 161 0.52 3.59 -5.63
N THR A 162 1.81 3.68 -5.94
CA THR A 162 2.31 3.25 -7.27
C THR A 162 2.28 1.74 -7.43
N LEU A 163 2.65 1.01 -6.38
CA LEU A 163 2.65 -0.46 -6.39
C LEU A 163 1.24 -1.02 -6.59
N ASN A 164 0.23 -0.48 -5.90
CA ASN A 164 -1.17 -0.87 -6.07
C ASN A 164 -1.67 -0.59 -7.50
N GLN A 165 -1.21 0.48 -8.15
CA GLN A 165 -1.52 0.73 -9.56
C GLN A 165 -0.82 -0.27 -10.49
N LEU A 166 0.47 -0.54 -10.27
CA LEU A 166 1.24 -1.51 -11.05
C LEU A 166 0.65 -2.94 -10.98
N PHE A 167 0.27 -3.39 -9.78
CA PHE A 167 -0.38 -4.70 -9.58
C PHE A 167 -1.80 -4.75 -10.15
N ASN A 168 -2.67 -3.81 -9.76
CA ASN A 168 -4.11 -3.95 -10.02
C ASN A 168 -4.55 -3.48 -11.41
N ALA A 169 -3.80 -2.58 -12.06
CA ALA A 169 -4.09 -2.10 -13.42
C ALA A 169 -3.29 -2.85 -14.51
N GLY A 170 -2.55 -3.91 -14.15
CA GLY A 170 -1.66 -4.62 -15.07
C GLY A 170 -0.46 -3.78 -15.54
N GLY A 171 -0.09 -2.74 -14.79
CA GLY A 171 0.93 -1.76 -15.17
C GLY A 171 2.32 -2.34 -15.40
N PHE A 172 2.64 -3.48 -14.76
CA PHE A 172 3.91 -4.20 -15.01
C PHE A 172 4.15 -4.57 -16.49
N ARG A 173 3.09 -4.76 -17.30
CA ARG A 173 3.26 -5.05 -18.74
C ARG A 173 3.80 -3.87 -19.56
N LEU A 174 3.75 -2.66 -18.98
CA LEU A 174 4.21 -1.40 -19.59
C LEU A 174 5.66 -1.07 -19.22
N LEU A 175 6.27 -1.87 -18.32
CA LEU A 175 7.64 -1.69 -17.87
C LEU A 175 8.59 -2.60 -18.64
N PRO A 176 9.84 -2.18 -18.90
CA PRO A 176 10.90 -3.10 -19.26
C PRO A 176 11.07 -4.17 -18.18
N LYS A 177 11.43 -5.38 -18.60
CA LYS A 177 11.43 -6.56 -17.73
C LYS A 177 12.33 -6.37 -16.50
N GLU A 178 13.48 -5.73 -16.68
CA GLU A 178 14.47 -5.52 -15.62
C GLU A 178 13.92 -4.58 -14.54
N ASP A 179 13.12 -3.58 -14.91
CA ASP A 179 12.46 -2.68 -13.96
C ASP A 179 11.37 -3.45 -13.19
N ALA A 180 10.50 -4.17 -13.92
CA ALA A 180 9.44 -4.98 -13.33
C ALA A 180 10.00 -6.01 -12.32
N ASP A 181 11.02 -6.78 -12.72
CA ASP A 181 11.68 -7.77 -11.86
C ASP A 181 12.30 -7.10 -10.61
N SER A 182 12.94 -5.94 -10.75
CA SER A 182 13.54 -5.21 -9.63
C SER A 182 12.50 -4.73 -8.59
N ILE A 183 11.35 -4.24 -9.06
CA ILE A 183 10.22 -3.79 -8.23
C ILE A 183 9.57 -4.98 -7.51
N ILE A 184 9.38 -6.09 -8.21
CA ILE A 184 8.81 -7.33 -7.65
C ILE A 184 9.74 -7.91 -6.57
N MET A 185 11.06 -7.88 -6.78
CA MET A 185 12.03 -8.33 -5.77
C MET A 185 11.99 -7.46 -4.50
N TYR A 186 11.88 -6.13 -4.64
CA TYR A 186 11.70 -5.22 -3.49
C TYR A 186 10.38 -5.46 -2.76
N GLN A 187 9.26 -5.59 -3.48
CA GLN A 187 7.98 -5.90 -2.87
C GLN A 187 8.05 -7.19 -2.04
N LYS A 188 8.67 -8.24 -2.57
CA LYS A 188 8.87 -9.51 -1.85
C LYS A 188 9.74 -9.35 -0.58
N GLU A 189 10.78 -8.51 -0.61
CA GLU A 189 11.59 -8.22 0.59
C GLU A 189 10.74 -7.50 1.65
N TYR A 190 9.95 -6.51 1.24
CA TYR A 190 9.03 -5.80 2.12
C TYR A 190 7.95 -6.72 2.71
N ASP A 191 7.40 -7.65 1.94
CA ASP A 191 6.37 -8.57 2.43
C ASP A 191 6.91 -9.52 3.50
N ASN A 192 8.13 -10.04 3.32
CA ASN A 192 8.82 -10.82 4.37
C ASN A 192 9.07 -9.98 5.65
N PHE A 193 9.38 -8.68 5.49
CA PHE A 193 9.52 -7.77 6.61
C PHE A 193 8.18 -7.48 7.31
N GLN A 194 7.09 -7.29 6.56
CA GLN A 194 5.77 -7.08 7.14
C GLN A 194 5.26 -8.32 7.89
N ASP A 195 5.45 -9.51 7.33
CA ASP A 195 5.13 -10.77 8.02
C ASP A 195 5.86 -10.86 9.37
N PHE A 196 7.19 -10.66 9.37
CA PHE A 196 7.99 -10.62 10.60
C PHE A 196 7.55 -9.52 11.58
N GLN A 197 7.19 -8.34 11.08
CA GLN A 197 6.75 -7.20 11.87
C GLN A 197 5.39 -7.46 12.56
N LEU A 198 4.45 -8.05 11.82
CA LEU A 198 3.08 -8.28 12.28
C LEU A 198 2.94 -9.55 13.13
N THR A 199 3.76 -10.57 12.88
CA THR A 199 3.79 -11.81 13.68
C THR A 199 4.84 -11.69 14.79
N VAL A 200 6.10 -12.01 14.49
CA VAL A 200 7.17 -12.20 15.48
C VAL A 200 7.42 -10.95 16.35
N PHE A 201 7.47 -9.76 15.75
CA PHE A 201 7.75 -8.51 16.50
C PHE A 201 6.58 -8.04 17.35
N GLN A 202 5.35 -8.16 16.85
CA GLN A 202 4.17 -7.78 17.63
C GLN A 202 3.84 -8.79 18.72
N ASP A 203 3.96 -10.10 18.45
CA ASP A 203 3.70 -11.15 19.44
C ASP A 203 4.72 -11.12 20.58
N ALA A 204 5.99 -10.87 20.30
CA ALA A 204 7.01 -10.70 21.34
C ALA A 204 6.68 -9.54 22.30
N GLN A 205 6.10 -8.44 21.80
CA GLN A 205 5.58 -7.36 22.65
C GLN A 205 4.31 -7.73 23.40
N ASN A 206 3.37 -8.43 22.74
CA ASN A 206 2.12 -8.83 23.36
C ASN A 206 2.38 -9.77 24.55
N ASN A 207 3.32 -10.71 24.42
CA ASN A 207 3.74 -11.59 25.52
C ASN A 207 4.27 -10.80 26.72
N ILE A 208 5.17 -9.83 26.49
CA ILE A 208 5.69 -8.93 27.54
C ILE A 208 4.56 -8.21 28.28
N ARG A 209 3.61 -7.62 27.54
CA ARG A 209 2.46 -6.92 28.15
C ARG A 209 1.63 -7.88 29.00
N ASN A 210 1.19 -9.00 28.42
CA ASN A 210 0.35 -10.00 29.08
C ASN A 210 0.98 -10.55 30.37
N THR A 211 2.29 -10.82 30.35
CA THR A 211 3.01 -11.30 31.55
C THR A 211 3.24 -10.17 32.57
N PHE A 212 3.49 -8.94 32.11
CA PHE A 212 3.69 -7.79 33.00
C PHE A 212 2.40 -7.33 33.69
N ASP A 213 1.25 -7.44 33.02
CA ASP A 213 -0.06 -7.16 33.61
C ASP A 213 -0.37 -8.07 34.82
N MET A 214 0.24 -9.26 34.88
CA MET A 214 0.16 -10.16 36.04
C MET A 214 1.16 -9.80 37.17
N LEU A 215 2.20 -9.00 36.86
CA LEU A 215 3.26 -8.62 37.80
C LEU A 215 3.05 -7.22 38.40
N ILE A 216 2.46 -6.28 37.66
CA ILE A 216 2.43 -4.86 38.04
C ILE A 216 1.42 -4.56 39.16
N ASN A 217 1.83 -3.70 40.09
CA ASN A 217 0.93 -3.12 41.09
C ASN A 217 -0.02 -2.10 40.43
N PHE A 218 -1.33 -2.26 40.65
CA PHE A 218 -2.34 -1.35 40.09
C PHE A 218 -2.07 0.14 40.39
N ASN A 219 -1.57 0.48 41.59
CA ASN A 219 -1.27 1.87 41.93
C ASN A 219 -0.08 2.42 41.15
N ALA A 220 0.93 1.59 40.86
CA ALA A 220 2.05 1.97 39.99
C ALA A 220 1.60 2.08 38.53
N ASN A 221 0.75 1.15 38.05
CA ASN A 221 0.19 1.21 36.70
C ASN A 221 -0.65 2.49 36.48
N ASN A 222 -1.51 2.85 37.43
CA ASN A 222 -2.31 4.07 37.41
C ASN A 222 -1.46 5.36 37.55
N GLN A 223 -0.20 5.23 37.97
CA GLN A 223 0.77 6.33 37.95
C GLN A 223 1.45 6.49 36.59
N MET A 224 1.64 5.39 35.86
CA MET A 224 2.15 5.35 34.49
C MET A 224 1.08 5.80 33.46
N PHE A 225 1.55 6.11 32.25
CA PHE A 225 0.75 6.34 31.03
C PHE A 225 -0.50 7.23 31.16
N LYS A 226 -0.47 8.21 32.08
CA LYS A 226 -1.61 9.13 32.30
C LYS A 226 -1.96 9.92 31.03
N PRO A 227 -3.26 10.10 30.71
CA PRO A 227 -3.68 10.96 29.62
C PRO A 227 -3.22 12.40 29.84
N LYS A 228 -2.78 13.04 28.75
CA LYS A 228 -2.54 14.48 28.68
C LYS A 228 -3.39 15.04 27.54
N GLU A 229 -4.11 16.11 27.79
CA GLU A 229 -5.02 16.71 26.80
C GLU A 229 -4.28 17.01 25.49
N GLY A 230 -4.92 16.71 24.36
CA GLY A 230 -4.34 16.87 23.01
C GLY A 230 -3.20 15.92 22.64
N ASN A 231 -2.81 14.96 23.50
CA ASN A 231 -1.62 14.11 23.28
C ASN A 231 -1.95 12.61 23.28
N LEU A 232 -1.25 11.86 22.42
CA LEU A 232 -1.29 10.39 22.44
C LEU A 232 -0.51 9.82 23.63
N ILE A 233 -1.13 8.87 24.35
CA ILE A 233 -0.49 8.13 25.43
C ILE A 233 0.59 7.21 24.83
N THR A 234 1.86 7.62 24.96
CA THR A 234 3.01 6.94 24.33
C THR A 234 4.24 6.81 25.23
N SER A 235 4.20 7.40 26.44
CA SER A 235 5.29 7.40 27.42
C SER A 235 4.74 7.85 28.79
N PHE A 236 5.53 7.67 29.85
CA PHE A 236 5.36 8.30 31.16
C PHE A 236 6.67 8.94 31.65
N ASN A 237 6.61 9.68 32.76
CA ASN A 237 7.80 10.09 33.50
C ASN A 237 8.05 9.13 34.67
N SER A 238 9.28 8.66 34.83
CA SER A 238 9.63 7.70 35.90
C SER A 238 9.40 8.28 37.30
N ASP A 239 9.59 9.60 37.48
CA ASP A 239 9.39 10.28 38.77
C ASP A 239 7.92 10.32 39.22
N ASP A 240 6.96 10.12 38.30
CA ASP A 240 5.53 10.07 38.64
C ASP A 240 5.16 8.75 39.35
N VAL A 241 6.03 7.73 39.29
CA VAL A 241 5.80 6.38 39.83
C VAL A 241 6.44 6.26 41.21
N THR A 242 5.59 6.36 42.23
CA THR A 242 5.96 6.35 43.66
C THR A 242 5.46 5.11 44.40
N ALA A 243 4.50 4.37 43.83
CA ALA A 243 4.06 3.09 44.35
C ALA A 243 5.07 1.96 44.01
N PRO A 244 5.16 0.90 44.83
CA PRO A 244 5.94 -0.29 44.48
C PRO A 244 5.50 -0.84 43.12
N ILE A 245 6.45 -1.12 42.23
CA ILE A 245 6.15 -1.50 40.83
C ILE A 245 5.55 -2.91 40.75
N LEU A 246 6.04 -3.84 41.56
CA LEU A 246 5.57 -5.23 41.58
C LEU A 246 4.44 -5.41 42.60
N PHE A 247 3.47 -6.26 42.25
CA PHE A 247 2.38 -6.71 43.11
C PHE A 247 2.68 -8.05 43.81
N THR A 248 3.49 -8.90 43.17
CA THR A 248 3.78 -10.28 43.58
C THR A 248 5.28 -10.58 43.51
N ASP A 249 5.72 -11.47 44.40
CA ASP A 249 7.07 -12.02 44.50
C ASP A 249 7.24 -13.35 43.73
N ASP A 250 6.29 -13.73 42.86
CA ASP A 250 6.35 -14.95 42.05
C ASP A 250 7.60 -14.95 41.14
N LYS A 251 8.62 -15.68 41.59
CA LYS A 251 9.91 -15.83 40.92
C LYS A 251 9.81 -16.56 39.59
N ALA A 252 8.83 -17.43 39.39
CA ALA A 252 8.63 -18.13 38.12
C ALA A 252 8.04 -17.17 37.08
N LEU A 253 7.05 -16.37 37.47
CA LEU A 253 6.45 -15.32 36.64
C LEU A 253 7.46 -14.21 36.31
N LEU A 254 8.25 -13.77 37.28
CA LEU A 254 9.34 -12.81 37.07
C LEU A 254 10.40 -13.35 36.10
N ASN A 255 10.83 -14.60 36.27
CA ASN A 255 11.76 -15.24 35.34
C ASN A 255 11.16 -15.38 33.93
N LYS A 256 9.86 -15.71 33.80
CA LYS A 256 9.16 -15.72 32.49
C LYS A 256 9.24 -14.35 31.82
N TYR A 257 8.89 -13.28 32.54
CA TYR A 257 8.93 -11.91 32.03
C TYR A 257 10.32 -11.50 31.51
N PHE A 258 11.40 -11.78 32.26
CA PHE A 258 12.76 -11.49 31.81
C PHE A 258 13.22 -12.33 30.61
N ASN A 259 12.73 -13.56 30.46
CA ASN A 259 12.97 -14.37 29.26
C ASN A 259 12.24 -13.80 28.02
N GLU A 260 11.00 -13.33 28.18
CA GLU A 260 10.23 -12.67 27.12
C GLU A 260 10.87 -11.33 26.72
N LEU A 261 11.32 -10.52 27.69
CA LEU A 261 12.14 -9.33 27.45
C LEU A 261 13.42 -9.65 26.66
N LYS A 262 14.10 -10.76 26.96
CA LYS A 262 15.32 -11.15 26.24
C LYS A 262 15.04 -11.69 24.83
N LEU A 263 13.88 -12.30 24.60
CA LEU A 263 13.41 -12.60 23.25
C LEU A 263 13.12 -11.32 22.46
N TYR A 264 12.32 -10.41 23.03
CA TYR A 264 11.96 -9.15 22.39
C TYR A 264 13.16 -8.26 22.07
N TYR A 265 14.21 -8.27 22.89
CA TYR A 265 15.50 -7.66 22.56
C TYR A 265 16.04 -8.16 21.20
N ARG A 266 16.12 -9.48 21.02
CA ARG A 266 16.62 -10.11 19.78
C ARG A 266 15.72 -9.79 18.59
N VAL A 267 14.40 -9.81 18.80
CA VAL A 267 13.42 -9.52 17.76
C VAL A 267 13.44 -8.04 17.35
N THR A 268 13.60 -7.12 18.30
CA THR A 268 13.76 -5.67 18.04
C THR A 268 15.08 -5.39 17.29
N TYR A 269 16.17 -6.06 17.67
CA TYR A 269 17.43 -5.98 16.93
C TYR A 269 17.28 -6.45 15.47
N ASN A 270 16.59 -7.56 15.26
CA ASN A 270 16.29 -8.08 13.92
C ASN A 270 15.37 -7.13 13.13
N HIS A 271 14.33 -6.56 13.75
CA HIS A 271 13.44 -5.57 13.13
C HIS A 271 14.22 -4.37 12.61
N LYS A 272 15.06 -3.77 13.46
CA LYS A 272 15.97 -2.68 13.08
C LYS A 272 16.91 -3.08 11.94
N LYS A 273 17.47 -4.29 11.97
CA LYS A 273 18.40 -4.76 10.93
C LYS A 273 17.69 -4.99 9.59
N MET A 274 16.46 -5.51 9.61
CA MET A 274 15.64 -5.67 8.40
C MET A 274 15.22 -4.32 7.81
N LEU A 275 14.85 -3.34 8.64
CA LEU A 275 14.60 -1.96 8.22
C LEU A 275 15.84 -1.33 7.54
N LEU A 276 17.03 -1.55 8.07
CA LEU A 276 18.27 -1.07 7.46
C LEU A 276 18.55 -1.77 6.12
N ASN A 277 18.33 -3.08 6.02
CA ASN A 277 18.49 -3.81 4.75
C ASN A 277 17.50 -3.31 3.67
N LEU A 278 16.24 -3.09 4.04
CA LEU A 278 15.23 -2.48 3.17
C LEU A 278 15.68 -1.10 2.69
N LYS A 279 16.18 -0.25 3.59
CA LYS A 279 16.71 1.08 3.24
C LYS A 279 17.87 0.98 2.24
N ASP A 280 18.81 0.06 2.48
CA ASP A 280 19.93 -0.18 1.56
C ASP A 280 19.43 -0.64 0.19
N ASN A 281 18.32 -1.39 0.12
CA ASN A 281 17.71 -1.80 -1.14
C ASN A 281 16.99 -0.65 -1.85
N GLN A 282 16.24 0.17 -1.11
CA GLN A 282 15.60 1.38 -1.64
C GLN A 282 16.64 2.34 -2.23
N ILE A 283 17.77 2.56 -1.55
CA ILE A 283 18.89 3.38 -2.07
C ILE A 283 19.48 2.79 -3.36
N ARG A 284 19.64 1.48 -3.47
CA ARG A 284 20.09 0.84 -4.73
C ARG A 284 19.09 1.03 -5.87
N LEU A 285 17.79 0.92 -5.59
CA LEU A 285 16.74 1.15 -6.58
C LEU A 285 16.67 2.62 -7.01
N LEU A 286 16.79 3.56 -6.06
CA LEU A 286 16.87 4.99 -6.37
C LEU A 286 18.01 5.26 -7.35
N HIS A 287 19.23 4.79 -7.07
CA HIS A 287 20.36 4.95 -8.00
C HIS A 287 20.16 4.20 -9.33
N TYR A 288 19.49 3.04 -9.34
CA TYR A 288 19.19 2.33 -10.57
C TYR A 288 18.28 3.14 -11.50
N PHE A 289 17.17 3.67 -10.98
CA PHE A 289 16.23 4.47 -11.76
C PHE A 289 16.77 5.87 -12.11
N GLU A 290 17.46 6.54 -11.18
CA GLU A 290 18.18 7.80 -11.41
C GLU A 290 19.12 7.71 -12.63
N ASN A 291 19.96 6.66 -12.67
CA ASN A 291 20.90 6.47 -13.78
C ASN A 291 20.21 6.05 -15.10
N LYS A 292 19.13 5.26 -15.04
CA LYS A 292 18.45 4.71 -16.22
C LYS A 292 17.46 5.67 -16.88
N TYR A 293 16.81 6.52 -16.09
CA TYR A 293 15.75 7.42 -16.55
C TYR A 293 16.13 8.91 -16.49
N HIS A 294 17.31 9.24 -15.95
CA HIS A 294 17.82 10.61 -15.83
C HIS A 294 16.90 11.54 -15.02
N PHE A 295 16.26 11.00 -13.96
CA PHE A 295 15.53 11.83 -13.00
C PHE A 295 16.52 12.79 -12.32
N GLU A 296 16.20 14.08 -12.35
CA GLU A 296 17.07 15.10 -11.74
C GLU A 296 17.07 14.99 -10.21
N LYS A 297 18.18 15.39 -9.59
CA LYS A 297 18.18 15.69 -8.17
C LYS A 297 17.52 17.05 -7.96
N ASP A 298 16.26 17.03 -7.58
CA ASP A 298 15.64 18.19 -6.93
C ASP A 298 16.42 18.52 -5.66
N HIS A 299 17.34 19.46 -5.78
CA HIS A 299 18.11 20.02 -4.67
C HIS A 299 17.24 20.98 -3.88
N ASN A 300 16.56 20.45 -2.85
CA ASN A 300 15.96 21.20 -1.74
C ASN A 300 16.60 20.79 -0.41
#